data_AF-A0A8J5EY99-F1
#
_entry.id   AF-A0A8J5EY99-F1
#
_cell.length_a   1.000
_cell.length_b   1.000
_cell.length_c   1.000
_cell.angle_alpha   90.00
_cell.angle_beta   90.00
_cell.angle_gamma   90.00
#
_symmetry.space_group_name_H-M   'P 1'
#
loop_
_entity.id
_entity.type
_entity.pdbx_description
1 polymer ?
#
loop_
_entity_poly.entity_id
_entity_poly.type
_entity_poly.pdbx_seq_one_letter_code
_entity_poly.pdbx_strand_id
1 'polypeptide(L)'
;MPAQDRRDFPCAASVRFPSLPNLRRDQVHAIDDHMDQHALLLRLHGCVAEYLRDLSVADADGFLSLSWVCKLLHGFLICHEEFRAVLLDRVPLVVRPPLDRFIADFSDRAVKALDICNAARDGIDHLRRCRAHVEIVVAALSPASSSRQRLGEGQVRRARKALGELEVMLDDKDCGHSYRNRSFGYSAGAGSFFSSSSNRRILQLRSISSSASRSWSASRQLQAMGSNVVAPRDHEIDSTAGLAVPIYTMSAVLLFAMRSLVAALRCQDRGALQAQIFIPRGFPWAAPIMSLHQRVAEESKKKEHRRNSTGLLKELRQIHSCTHNLISTIDNIQFPMSEEEEKELRQGALELSRVCEVLKQGLDTLERQIMEIFLRIGRSRTEALDLSSRSLR
;
A
#
# COMPACT_ATOMS: atom_id res chain seq x y z
N MET A 1 69.73 6.75 -82.25
CA MET A 1 68.82 7.86 -82.62
C MET A 1 67.55 7.74 -81.76
N PRO A 2 67.02 8.86 -81.23
CA PRO A 2 66.22 8.97 -79.98
C PRO A 2 64.73 8.60 -80.21
N ALA A 3 63.79 8.48 -79.25
CA ALA A 3 63.53 9.23 -78.01
C ALA A 3 62.65 8.44 -77.01
N GLN A 4 62.56 8.96 -75.77
CA GLN A 4 61.83 8.54 -74.55
C GLN A 4 60.30 8.31 -74.75
N ASP A 5 59.60 7.49 -73.97
CA ASP A 5 59.20 7.65 -72.54
C ASP A 5 58.72 6.27 -71.99
N ARG A 6 59.18 5.69 -70.86
CA ARG A 6 58.95 5.97 -69.42
C ARG A 6 57.44 6.04 -69.06
N ARG A 7 56.85 5.03 -68.41
CA ARG A 7 56.52 4.90 -66.96
C ARG A 7 55.15 4.15 -66.90
N ASP A 8 54.74 3.29 -65.98
CA ASP A 8 55.18 2.79 -64.67
C ASP A 8 54.54 1.40 -64.43
N PHE A 9 55.24 0.50 -63.73
CA PHE A 9 54.63 -0.64 -63.04
C PHE A 9 54.31 -0.24 -61.60
N PRO A 10 53.24 -0.80 -60.99
CA PRO A 10 53.43 -1.27 -59.61
C PRO A 10 52.85 -2.67 -59.36
N CYS A 11 53.72 -3.46 -58.72
CA CYS A 11 53.49 -4.33 -57.57
C CYS A 11 52.37 -5.39 -57.58
N ALA A 12 52.85 -6.63 -57.50
CA ALA A 12 52.19 -7.86 -57.04
C ALA A 12 50.98 -7.67 -56.11
N ALA A 13 49.84 -8.22 -56.54
CA ALA A 13 48.64 -8.37 -55.73
C ALA A 13 48.85 -9.44 -54.66
N SER A 14 48.89 -9.00 -53.39
CA SER A 14 48.79 -9.87 -52.22
C SER A 14 47.35 -10.36 -52.10
N VAL A 15 47.15 -11.68 -52.22
CA VAL A 15 45.87 -12.33 -51.94
C VAL A 15 45.58 -12.20 -50.44
N ARG A 16 44.65 -11.31 -50.06
CA ARG A 16 44.08 -11.23 -48.71
C ARG A 16 42.92 -12.20 -48.61
N PHE A 17 43.04 -13.19 -47.73
CA PHE A 17 41.90 -13.98 -47.27
C PHE A 17 40.91 -13.06 -46.51
N PRO A 18 39.59 -13.25 -46.64
CA PRO A 18 38.64 -12.55 -45.78
C PRO A 18 38.81 -13.05 -44.35
N SER A 19 39.22 -12.16 -43.44
CA SER A 19 39.20 -12.41 -42.01
C SER A 19 37.77 -12.64 -41.53
N LEU A 20 37.48 -13.85 -41.07
CA LEU A 20 36.25 -14.24 -40.37
C LEU A 20 35.93 -13.23 -39.25
N PRO A 21 34.73 -12.63 -39.21
CA PRO A 21 34.37 -11.72 -38.12
C PRO A 21 34.06 -12.52 -36.84
N ASN A 22 34.78 -12.21 -35.77
CA ASN A 22 34.39 -12.12 -34.35
C ASN A 22 33.26 -13.00 -33.74
N LEU A 23 32.90 -14.16 -34.27
CA LEU A 23 31.85 -15.03 -33.69
C LEU A 23 32.18 -15.49 -32.25
N ARG A 24 33.46 -15.64 -31.93
CA ARG A 24 33.92 -16.04 -30.57
C ARG A 24 33.84 -14.90 -29.55
N ARG A 25 33.98 -13.63 -29.94
CA ARG A 25 33.89 -12.49 -28.99
C ARG A 25 32.43 -12.16 -28.67
N ASP A 26 31.55 -12.18 -29.67
CA ASP A 26 30.11 -12.00 -29.47
C ASP A 26 29.50 -13.15 -28.66
N GLN A 27 29.94 -14.40 -28.85
CA GLN A 27 29.52 -15.50 -27.98
C GLN A 27 29.98 -15.33 -26.54
N VAL A 28 31.21 -14.86 -26.29
CA VAL A 28 31.71 -14.64 -24.92
C VAL A 28 30.94 -13.51 -24.23
N HIS A 29 30.65 -12.40 -24.92
CA HIS A 29 29.81 -11.32 -24.37
C HIS A 29 28.34 -11.74 -24.20
N ALA A 30 27.77 -12.52 -25.12
CA ALA A 30 26.41 -13.02 -24.98
C ALA A 30 26.27 -14.03 -23.82
N ILE A 31 27.30 -14.85 -23.57
CA ILE A 31 27.34 -15.78 -22.43
C ILE A 31 27.49 -15.02 -21.11
N ASP A 32 28.37 -14.02 -21.03
CA ASP A 32 28.51 -13.15 -19.84
C ASP A 32 27.18 -12.42 -19.54
N ASP A 33 26.54 -11.84 -20.56
CA ASP A 33 25.29 -11.10 -20.40
C ASP A 33 24.14 -12.03 -19.93
N HIS A 34 24.10 -13.27 -20.40
CA HIS A 34 23.13 -14.28 -19.94
C HIS A 34 23.37 -14.74 -18.50
N MET A 35 24.63 -14.87 -18.08
CA MET A 35 25.01 -15.24 -16.71
C MET A 35 24.66 -14.13 -15.72
N ASP A 36 24.91 -12.87 -16.09
CA ASP A 36 24.54 -11.70 -15.29
C ASP A 36 23.01 -11.54 -15.18
N GLN A 37 22.28 -11.79 -16.27
CA GLN A 37 20.81 -11.81 -16.27
C GLN A 37 20.24 -12.87 -15.31
N HIS A 38 20.79 -14.08 -15.36
CA HIS A 38 20.36 -15.16 -14.47
C HIS A 38 20.65 -14.82 -13.01
N ALA A 39 21.81 -14.23 -12.72
CA ALA A 39 22.19 -13.80 -11.38
C ALA A 39 21.27 -12.72 -10.80
N LEU A 40 20.93 -11.69 -11.59
CA LEU A 40 19.99 -10.63 -11.17
C LEU A 40 18.58 -11.18 -10.93
N LEU A 41 18.11 -12.10 -11.78
CA LEU A 41 16.82 -12.75 -11.60
C LEU A 41 16.78 -13.62 -10.32
N LEU A 42 17.84 -14.40 -10.09
CA LEU A 42 17.99 -15.20 -8.87
C LEU A 42 18.01 -14.32 -7.62
N ARG A 43 18.71 -13.18 -7.67
CA ARG A 43 18.75 -12.21 -6.57
C ARG A 43 17.37 -11.63 -6.27
N LEU A 44 16.62 -11.20 -7.30
CA LEU A 44 15.25 -10.72 -7.13
C LEU A 44 14.36 -11.81 -6.52
N HIS A 45 14.39 -13.03 -7.07
CA HIS A 45 13.58 -14.14 -6.57
C HIS A 45 13.94 -14.54 -5.13
N GLY A 46 15.24 -14.54 -4.80
CA GLY A 46 15.75 -14.77 -3.44
C GLY A 46 15.22 -13.72 -2.47
N CYS A 47 15.40 -12.44 -2.82
CA CYS A 47 14.92 -11.30 -2.03
C CYS A 47 13.41 -11.40 -1.78
N VAL A 48 12.61 -11.65 -2.82
CA VAL A 48 11.15 -11.80 -2.70
C VAL A 48 10.79 -12.99 -1.82
N ALA A 49 11.46 -14.13 -1.98
CA ALA A 49 11.17 -15.35 -1.23
C ALA A 49 11.52 -15.22 0.27
N GLU A 50 12.69 -14.67 0.59
CA GLU A 50 13.13 -14.40 1.96
C GLU A 50 12.16 -13.46 2.65
N TYR A 51 11.83 -12.37 1.98
CA TYR A 51 10.93 -11.37 2.52
C TYR A 51 9.52 -11.92 2.81
N LEU A 52 8.93 -12.68 1.88
CA LEU A 52 7.61 -13.26 2.10
C LEU A 52 7.64 -14.29 3.22
N ARG A 53 8.72 -15.09 3.33
CA ARG A 53 8.91 -16.04 4.44
C ARG A 53 8.96 -15.30 5.78
N ASP A 54 9.70 -14.20 5.84
CA ASP A 54 9.81 -13.33 7.01
C ASP A 54 8.47 -12.69 7.43
N LEU A 55 7.57 -12.45 6.48
CA LEU A 55 6.19 -12.03 6.76
C LEU A 55 5.30 -13.18 7.23
N SER A 56 5.53 -14.39 6.73
CA SER A 56 4.77 -15.60 7.10
C SER A 56 5.03 -16.04 8.55
N VAL A 57 6.20 -15.73 9.12
CA VAL A 57 6.58 -16.07 10.51
C VAL A 57 5.65 -15.43 11.54
N ALA A 58 4.97 -14.32 11.21
CA ALA A 58 4.07 -13.66 12.13
C ALA A 58 3.00 -14.62 12.67
N ASP A 59 2.86 -14.69 13.99
CA ASP A 59 1.84 -15.48 14.66
C ASP A 59 0.44 -14.89 14.45
N ALA A 60 -0.60 -15.58 14.93
CA ALA A 60 -1.98 -15.12 14.77
C ALA A 60 -2.20 -13.72 15.39
N ASP A 61 -1.48 -13.40 16.47
CA ASP A 61 -1.61 -12.12 17.16
C ASP A 61 -0.82 -10.99 16.48
N GLY A 62 0.31 -11.26 15.81
CA GLY A 62 1.11 -10.26 15.10
C GLY A 62 0.63 -9.95 13.67
N PHE A 63 -0.20 -10.82 13.08
CA PHE A 63 -0.64 -10.70 11.68
C PHE A 63 -1.64 -9.54 11.47
N LEU A 64 -1.44 -8.79 10.37
CA LEU A 64 -2.18 -7.55 10.08
C LEU A 64 -2.13 -6.52 11.23
N SER A 65 -1.07 -6.54 12.05
CA SER A 65 -0.74 -5.42 12.94
C SER A 65 -0.10 -4.28 12.16
N LEU A 66 -0.04 -3.09 12.76
CA LEU A 66 0.63 -1.94 12.17
C LEU A 66 2.10 -2.24 11.85
N SER A 67 2.79 -2.95 12.74
CA SER A 67 4.17 -3.39 12.53
C SER A 67 4.30 -4.34 11.34
N TRP A 68 3.36 -5.28 11.18
CA TRP A 68 3.33 -6.22 10.06
C TRP A 68 3.09 -5.50 8.73
N VAL A 69 2.17 -4.52 8.69
CA VAL A 69 1.92 -3.72 7.48
C VAL A 69 3.13 -2.84 7.15
N CYS A 70 3.81 -2.27 8.15
CA CYS A 70 5.04 -1.51 7.89
C CYS A 70 6.16 -2.42 7.35
N LYS A 71 6.28 -3.65 7.87
CA LYS A 71 7.19 -4.67 7.33
C LYS A 71 6.81 -5.02 5.89
N LEU A 72 5.49 -5.15 5.61
CA LEU A 72 4.92 -5.41 4.29
C LEU A 72 5.29 -4.35 3.23
N LEU A 73 5.26 -3.07 3.61
CA LEU A 73 5.60 -2.00 2.68
C LEU A 73 7.11 -1.84 2.54
N HIS A 74 7.86 -2.09 3.63
CA HIS A 74 9.31 -2.04 3.59
C HIS A 74 9.91 -3.05 2.61
N GLY A 75 9.55 -4.34 2.70
CA GLY A 75 10.11 -5.31 1.77
C GLY A 75 9.56 -5.19 0.36
N PHE A 76 8.34 -4.65 0.17
CA PHE A 76 7.89 -4.25 -1.17
C PHE A 76 8.86 -3.23 -1.79
N LEU A 77 9.26 -2.21 -1.03
CA LEU A 77 10.22 -1.19 -1.50
C LEU A 77 11.60 -1.80 -1.82
N ILE A 78 12.07 -2.77 -1.04
CA ILE A 78 13.33 -3.49 -1.33
C ILE A 78 13.21 -4.28 -2.64
N CYS A 79 12.18 -5.12 -2.77
CA CYS A 79 11.93 -5.90 -3.97
C CYS A 79 11.79 -5.00 -5.22
N HIS A 80 11.20 -3.81 -5.05
CA HIS A 80 11.08 -2.83 -6.12
C HIS A 80 12.42 -2.26 -6.58
N GLU A 81 13.38 -2.04 -5.68
CA GLU A 81 14.74 -1.63 -6.07
C GLU A 81 15.50 -2.74 -6.80
N GLU A 82 15.40 -3.98 -6.31
CA GLU A 82 15.99 -5.15 -6.97
C GLU A 82 15.42 -5.33 -8.39
N PHE A 83 14.11 -5.14 -8.54
CA PHE A 83 13.46 -5.16 -9.85
C PHE A 83 13.90 -4.02 -10.76
N ARG A 84 14.04 -2.81 -10.21
CA ARG A 84 14.54 -1.66 -10.96
C ARG A 84 15.95 -1.93 -11.49
N ALA A 85 16.83 -2.55 -10.69
CA ALA A 85 18.16 -2.94 -11.13
C ALA A 85 18.12 -3.91 -12.32
N VAL A 86 17.20 -4.89 -12.31
CA VAL A 86 17.00 -5.82 -13.43
C VAL A 86 16.63 -5.09 -14.74
N LEU A 87 15.86 -3.99 -14.66
CA LEU A 87 15.39 -3.27 -15.85
C LEU A 87 16.37 -2.20 -16.35
N LEU A 88 17.09 -1.50 -15.46
CA LEU A 88 17.91 -0.33 -15.81
C LEU A 88 19.07 -0.67 -16.76
N ASP A 89 19.71 -1.82 -16.57
CA ASP A 89 20.84 -2.23 -17.42
C ASP A 89 20.39 -2.63 -18.84
N ARG A 90 19.07 -2.69 -19.08
CA ARG A 90 18.43 -3.29 -20.26
C ARG A 90 17.39 -2.38 -20.91
N VAL A 91 17.44 -1.08 -20.64
CA VAL A 91 16.54 -0.06 -21.21
C VAL A 91 16.28 -0.22 -22.72
N PRO A 92 17.26 -0.52 -23.58
CA PRO A 92 17.00 -0.69 -25.02
C PRO A 92 16.08 -1.86 -25.38
N LEU A 93 16.03 -2.91 -24.55
CA LEU A 93 15.16 -4.08 -24.73
C LEU A 93 13.75 -3.79 -24.20
N VAL A 94 13.67 -3.03 -23.10
CA VAL A 94 12.41 -2.66 -22.40
C VAL A 94 11.44 -1.88 -23.28
N VAL A 95 11.96 -1.08 -24.23
CA VAL A 95 11.15 -0.23 -25.13
C VAL A 95 10.72 -0.97 -26.40
N ARG A 96 11.15 -2.22 -26.62
CA ARG A 96 10.89 -2.99 -27.85
C ARG A 96 9.85 -4.10 -27.66
N PRO A 97 9.08 -4.43 -28.71
CA PRO A 97 8.24 -5.61 -28.72
C PRO A 97 9.05 -6.91 -28.52
N PRO A 98 8.52 -7.91 -27.78
CA PRO A 98 7.21 -7.93 -27.11
C PRO A 98 7.23 -7.40 -25.66
N LEU A 99 8.38 -6.95 -25.16
CA LEU A 99 8.59 -6.60 -23.74
C LEU A 99 7.88 -5.29 -23.35
N ASP A 100 7.75 -4.36 -24.29
CA ASP A 100 6.98 -3.11 -24.18
C ASP A 100 5.57 -3.34 -23.62
N ARG A 101 4.88 -4.40 -24.07
CA ARG A 101 3.54 -4.77 -23.60
C ARG A 101 3.55 -5.18 -22.13
N PHE A 102 4.51 -6.00 -21.70
CA PHE A 102 4.61 -6.43 -20.30
C PHE A 102 4.84 -5.24 -19.37
N ILE A 103 5.66 -4.28 -19.82
CA ILE A 103 5.95 -3.05 -19.08
C ILE A 103 4.73 -2.13 -19.05
N ALA A 104 3.99 -2.01 -20.15
CA ALA A 104 2.74 -1.26 -20.21
C ALA A 104 1.70 -1.85 -19.24
N ASP A 105 1.53 -3.18 -19.25
CA ASP A 105 0.62 -3.89 -18.34
C ASP A 105 1.03 -3.72 -16.87
N PHE A 106 2.32 -3.81 -16.55
CA PHE A 106 2.81 -3.52 -15.20
C PHE A 106 2.56 -2.06 -14.79
N SER A 107 2.83 -1.11 -15.69
CA SER A 107 2.65 0.32 -15.45
C SER A 107 1.18 0.66 -15.20
N ASP A 108 0.27 0.04 -15.96
CA ASP A 108 -1.16 0.18 -15.78
C ASP A 108 -1.62 -0.32 -14.39
N ARG A 109 -1.06 -1.42 -13.89
CA ARG A 109 -1.28 -1.89 -12.51
C ARG A 109 -0.67 -0.93 -11.48
N ALA A 110 0.51 -0.39 -11.76
CA ALA A 110 1.19 0.55 -10.87
C ALA A 110 0.41 1.86 -10.73
N VAL A 111 -0.21 2.35 -11.81
CA VAL A 111 -1.12 3.52 -11.74
C VAL A 111 -2.31 3.24 -10.83
N LYS A 112 -2.96 2.08 -10.96
CA LYS A 112 -4.06 1.69 -10.05
C LYS A 112 -3.60 1.58 -8.59
N ALA A 113 -2.36 1.16 -8.36
CA ALA A 113 -1.77 1.12 -7.03
C ALA A 113 -1.57 2.53 -6.42
N LEU A 114 -1.34 3.57 -7.22
CA LEU A 114 -1.28 4.96 -6.74
C LEU A 114 -2.60 5.39 -6.11
N ASP A 115 -3.72 5.03 -6.74
CA ASP A 115 -5.02 5.37 -6.21
C ASP A 115 -5.32 4.61 -4.90
N ILE A 116 -4.83 3.36 -4.77
CA ILE A 116 -4.85 2.62 -3.50
C ILE A 116 -3.99 3.33 -2.44
N CYS A 117 -2.83 3.86 -2.79
CA CYS A 117 -1.99 4.64 -1.87
C CYS A 117 -2.71 5.91 -1.37
N ASN A 118 -3.46 6.58 -2.25
CA ASN A 118 -4.30 7.72 -1.86
C ASN A 118 -5.38 7.30 -0.86
N ALA A 119 -6.12 6.22 -1.15
CA ALA A 119 -7.13 5.69 -0.23
C ALA A 119 -6.53 5.21 1.11
N ALA A 120 -5.31 4.68 1.08
CA ALA A 120 -4.58 4.28 2.28
C ALA A 120 -4.18 5.48 3.15
N ARG A 121 -3.81 6.61 2.54
CA ARG A 121 -3.58 7.87 3.28
C ARG A 121 -4.83 8.34 4.01
N ASP A 122 -5.99 8.32 3.35
CA ASP A 122 -7.27 8.65 4.00
C ASP A 122 -7.57 7.69 5.17
N GLY A 123 -7.20 6.41 5.02
CA GLY A 123 -7.26 5.40 6.08
C GLY A 123 -6.35 5.71 7.27
N ILE A 124 -5.13 6.22 7.05
CA ILE A 124 -4.23 6.68 8.10
C ILE A 124 -4.82 7.89 8.84
N ASP A 125 -5.37 8.85 8.11
CA ASP A 125 -5.99 10.03 8.72
C ASP A 125 -7.22 9.65 9.56
N HIS A 126 -7.97 8.63 9.14
CA HIS A 126 -9.01 8.03 9.97
C HIS A 126 -8.44 7.45 11.27
N LEU A 127 -7.34 6.69 11.22
CA LEU A 127 -6.68 6.14 12.42
C LEU A 127 -6.18 7.26 13.35
N ARG A 128 -5.67 8.37 12.81
CA ARG A 128 -5.28 9.55 13.60
C ARG A 128 -6.46 10.18 14.32
N ARG A 129 -7.61 10.31 13.63
CA ARG A 129 -8.85 10.80 14.26
C ARG A 129 -9.31 9.85 15.37
N CYS A 130 -9.31 8.53 15.13
CA CYS A 130 -9.64 7.55 16.17
C CYS A 130 -8.71 7.71 17.38
N ARG A 131 -7.39 7.81 17.16
CA ARG A 131 -6.40 8.03 18.22
C ARG A 131 -6.70 9.27 19.05
N ALA A 132 -7.08 10.38 18.42
CA ALA A 132 -7.43 11.61 19.13
C ALA A 132 -8.65 11.44 20.06
N HIS A 133 -9.70 10.73 19.63
CA HIS A 133 -10.84 10.42 20.51
C HIS A 133 -10.45 9.47 21.64
N VAL A 134 -9.63 8.46 21.36
CA VAL A 134 -9.10 7.55 22.38
C VAL A 134 -8.28 8.32 23.43
N GLU A 135 -7.43 9.26 23.02
CA GLU A 135 -6.67 10.11 23.94
C GLU A 135 -7.58 10.92 24.89
N ILE A 136 -8.75 11.39 24.41
CA ILE A 136 -9.75 12.06 25.26
C ILE A 136 -10.34 11.09 26.29
N VAL A 137 -10.67 9.86 25.88
CA VAL A 137 -11.19 8.80 26.76
C VAL A 137 -10.16 8.46 27.83
N VAL A 138 -8.92 8.21 27.42
CA VAL A 138 -7.81 7.91 28.33
C VAL A 138 -7.60 9.06 29.31
N ALA A 139 -7.56 10.31 28.85
CA ALA A 139 -7.40 11.47 29.74
C ALA A 139 -8.58 11.66 30.72
N ALA A 140 -9.80 11.30 30.32
CA ALA A 140 -10.97 11.40 31.18
C ALA A 140 -11.00 10.32 32.26
N LEU A 141 -10.56 9.10 31.94
CA LEU A 141 -10.59 7.93 32.83
C LEU A 141 -9.28 7.69 33.59
N SER A 142 -8.19 8.37 33.23
CA SER A 142 -6.90 8.27 33.91
C SER A 142 -6.94 8.96 35.28
N PRO A 143 -6.19 8.44 36.27
CA PRO A 143 -6.05 9.10 37.56
C PRO A 143 -5.33 10.46 37.38
N ALA A 144 -5.85 11.51 38.01
CA ALA A 144 -5.13 12.77 38.11
C ALA A 144 -3.83 12.54 38.92
N SER A 145 -2.71 13.07 38.41
CA SER A 145 -1.33 12.83 38.84
C SER A 145 -1.00 13.17 40.30
N SER A 146 -1.97 13.60 41.11
CA SER A 146 -1.79 14.03 42.48
C SER A 146 -2.88 13.57 43.46
N SER A 147 -3.84 12.73 43.04
CA SER A 147 -4.88 12.26 43.98
C SER A 147 -5.42 10.87 43.65
N ARG A 148 -5.62 10.08 44.70
CA ARG A 148 -6.43 8.86 44.76
C ARG A 148 -7.93 9.17 44.56
N GLN A 149 -8.26 10.13 43.69
CA GLN A 149 -9.62 10.61 43.45
C GLN A 149 -10.42 9.53 42.72
N ARG A 150 -11.58 9.22 43.28
CA ARG A 150 -12.57 8.37 42.61
C ARG A 150 -13.03 9.04 41.31
N LEU A 151 -13.35 8.23 40.31
CA LEU A 151 -13.90 8.75 39.05
C LEU A 151 -15.23 9.47 39.30
N GLY A 152 -15.28 10.75 38.93
CA GLY A 152 -16.49 11.56 39.05
C GLY A 152 -17.44 11.38 37.86
N GLU A 153 -18.72 11.67 38.08
CA GLU A 153 -19.75 11.59 37.02
C GLU A 153 -19.38 12.42 35.77
N GLY A 154 -18.78 13.61 35.97
CA GLY A 154 -18.32 14.46 34.85
C GLY A 154 -17.24 13.81 33.99
N GLN A 155 -16.31 13.06 34.59
CA GLN A 155 -15.26 12.32 33.87
C GLN A 155 -15.88 11.19 33.03
N VAL A 156 -16.80 10.43 33.61
CA VAL A 156 -17.51 9.34 32.92
C VAL A 156 -18.38 9.89 31.78
N ARG A 157 -19.09 11.00 31.99
CA ARG A 157 -19.86 11.67 30.91
C ARG A 157 -18.97 12.15 29.76
N ARG A 158 -17.77 12.67 30.05
CA ARG A 158 -16.81 13.07 29.02
C ARG A 158 -16.28 11.87 28.24
N ALA A 159 -15.91 10.79 28.92
CA ALA A 159 -15.46 9.56 28.31
C ALA A 159 -16.55 8.94 27.42
N ARG A 160 -17.78 8.84 27.94
CA ARG A 160 -18.97 8.39 27.21
C ARG A 160 -19.19 9.15 25.91
N LYS A 161 -19.10 10.48 25.94
CA LYS A 161 -19.25 11.30 24.73
C LYS A 161 -18.19 10.97 23.68
N ALA A 162 -16.92 10.91 24.08
CA ALA A 162 -15.82 10.59 23.17
C ALA A 162 -15.91 9.16 22.63
N LEU A 163 -16.35 8.20 23.46
CA LEU A 163 -16.61 6.82 23.04
C LEU A 163 -17.75 6.72 22.03
N GLY A 164 -18.84 7.47 22.21
CA GLY A 164 -19.94 7.51 21.23
C GLY A 164 -19.51 8.10 19.88
N GLU A 165 -18.70 9.16 19.89
CA GLU A 165 -18.12 9.71 18.65
C GLU A 165 -17.19 8.68 17.96
N LEU A 166 -16.39 7.97 18.75
CA LEU A 166 -15.50 6.91 18.27
C LEU A 166 -16.29 5.71 17.71
N GLU A 167 -17.36 5.29 18.37
CA GLU A 167 -18.24 4.21 17.91
C GLU A 167 -18.85 4.54 16.54
N VAL A 168 -19.39 5.75 16.36
CA VAL A 168 -19.92 6.21 15.07
C VAL A 168 -18.85 6.18 13.98
N MET A 169 -17.64 6.67 14.27
CA MET A 169 -16.53 6.63 13.31
C MET A 169 -16.13 5.20 12.92
N LEU A 170 -16.25 4.25 13.85
CA LEU A 170 -15.92 2.85 13.62
C LEU A 170 -17.05 2.09 12.91
N ASP A 171 -18.30 2.49 13.11
CA ASP A 171 -19.47 1.85 12.50
C ASP A 171 -19.84 2.45 11.14
N ASP A 172 -19.29 3.61 10.77
CA ASP A 172 -19.55 4.27 9.50
C ASP A 172 -19.32 3.29 8.33
N LYS A 173 -20.45 2.77 7.84
CA LYS A 173 -20.58 1.82 6.73
C LYS A 173 -20.34 2.47 5.37
N ASP A 174 -20.33 3.79 5.34
CA ASP A 174 -20.28 4.58 4.13
C ASP A 174 -19.15 5.59 4.24
N CYS A 175 -17.96 5.26 3.76
CA CYS A 175 -16.99 6.29 3.38
C CYS A 175 -17.45 7.04 2.09
N GLY A 176 -18.77 7.17 1.87
CA GLY A 176 -19.41 7.91 0.79
C GLY A 176 -20.24 9.11 1.27
N HIS A 177 -20.33 9.36 2.58
CA HIS A 177 -20.94 10.58 3.08
C HIS A 177 -19.94 11.73 3.04
N SER A 178 -19.82 12.30 1.84
CA SER A 178 -19.60 13.72 1.71
C SER A 178 -20.54 14.40 2.69
N TYR A 179 -20.00 15.14 3.66
CA TYR A 179 -20.71 16.26 4.24
C TYR A 179 -21.09 17.16 3.07
N ARG A 180 -22.28 16.93 2.51
CA ARG A 180 -22.96 17.92 1.70
C ARG A 180 -23.07 19.13 2.61
N ASN A 181 -22.21 20.12 2.38
CA ASN A 181 -22.54 21.49 2.74
C ASN A 181 -23.86 21.80 2.01
N ARG A 182 -24.99 21.55 2.69
CA ARG A 182 -26.25 22.23 2.43
C ARG A 182 -26.05 23.67 2.87
N SER A 183 -25.28 24.43 2.11
CA SER A 183 -25.54 25.86 2.01
C SER A 183 -26.76 25.98 1.11
N PHE A 184 -27.95 25.90 1.71
CA PHE A 184 -29.11 26.50 1.09
C PHE A 184 -28.78 27.97 0.88
N GLY A 185 -28.75 28.40 -0.38
CA GLY A 185 -28.69 29.81 -0.72
C GLY A 185 -29.91 30.51 -0.15
N TYR A 186 -29.69 31.50 0.70
CA TYR A 186 -30.70 32.50 1.00
C TYR A 186 -30.75 33.49 -0.15
N SER A 187 -31.80 33.39 -0.99
CA SER A 187 -32.36 34.58 -1.62
C SER A 187 -33.44 35.12 -0.69
N ALA A 188 -33.14 36.30 -0.16
CA ALA A 188 -34.00 37.38 0.35
C ALA A 188 -35.47 37.07 0.73
N GLY A 189 -35.84 37.42 1.97
CA GLY A 189 -37.24 37.72 2.30
C GLY A 189 -37.60 37.68 3.79
N ALA A 190 -37.43 38.82 4.47
CA ALA A 190 -38.19 39.30 5.63
C ALA A 190 -38.15 38.55 7.00
N GLY A 191 -37.80 39.32 8.04
CA GLY A 191 -38.57 39.30 9.30
C GLY A 191 -37.90 38.79 10.58
N SER A 192 -37.44 39.75 11.40
CA SER A 192 -37.51 39.75 12.88
C SER A 192 -36.43 39.05 13.76
N PHE A 193 -35.58 39.90 14.35
CA PHE A 193 -35.18 40.02 15.77
C PHE A 193 -35.10 38.79 16.71
N PHE A 194 -33.88 38.43 17.19
CA PHE A 194 -33.34 38.78 18.54
C PHE A 194 -32.06 37.97 18.90
N SER A 195 -31.06 38.72 19.41
CA SER A 195 -30.04 38.40 20.43
C SER A 195 -28.90 37.37 20.21
N SER A 196 -27.68 37.93 20.11
CA SER A 196 -26.51 37.72 20.99
C SER A 196 -26.00 36.30 21.29
N SER A 197 -24.84 35.94 20.74
CA SER A 197 -23.59 35.75 21.51
C SER A 197 -22.48 35.20 20.60
N SER A 198 -21.48 36.04 20.38
CA SER A 198 -20.27 35.80 19.60
C SER A 198 -19.33 34.82 20.32
N ASN A 199 -19.07 33.63 19.75
CA ASN A 199 -17.78 32.91 19.89
C ASN A 199 -17.65 31.58 19.10
N ARG A 200 -18.06 31.51 17.83
CA ARG A 200 -17.84 30.30 16.99
C ARG A 200 -17.23 30.60 15.62
N ARG A 201 -16.12 31.35 15.58
CA ARG A 201 -15.39 31.63 14.32
C ARG A 201 -13.87 31.46 14.42
N ILE A 202 -13.39 30.39 15.04
CA ILE A 202 -11.98 30.01 14.92
C ILE A 202 -11.93 28.49 14.73
N LEU A 203 -11.22 28.07 13.68
CA LEU A 203 -11.03 26.70 13.16
C LEU A 203 -11.96 26.21 12.03
N GLN A 204 -12.40 27.12 11.15
CA GLN A 204 -12.51 26.77 9.72
C GLN A 204 -11.10 26.61 9.14
N LEU A 205 -10.42 25.52 9.50
CA LEU A 205 -9.21 25.09 8.79
C LEU A 205 -9.65 24.34 7.54
N ARG A 206 -9.47 25.01 6.40
CA ARG A 206 -9.34 24.46 5.04
C ARG A 206 -9.58 22.95 4.94
N SER A 207 -10.82 22.58 4.65
CA SER A 207 -11.16 21.26 4.14
C SER A 207 -10.45 21.07 2.79
N ILE A 208 -9.36 20.33 2.78
CA ILE A 208 -8.78 19.82 1.53
C ILE A 208 -9.70 18.68 1.12
N SER A 209 -10.61 18.95 0.21
CA SER A 209 -11.55 17.97 -0.33
C SER A 209 -10.80 16.87 -1.08
N SER A 210 -10.45 15.77 -0.40
CA SER A 210 -10.27 14.47 -1.05
C SER A 210 -11.62 13.77 -1.08
N SER A 211 -12.54 14.31 -1.88
CA SER A 211 -13.76 13.58 -2.22
C SER A 211 -13.36 12.54 -3.27
N ALA A 212 -13.08 11.31 -2.84
CA ALA A 212 -13.09 10.19 -3.77
C ALA A 212 -14.45 10.18 -4.49
N SER A 213 -14.42 10.11 -5.81
CA SER A 213 -15.62 10.12 -6.63
C SER A 213 -16.54 8.97 -6.24
N ARG A 214 -17.85 9.13 -6.48
CA ARG A 214 -18.88 8.09 -6.31
C ARG A 214 -18.64 6.79 -7.12
N SER A 215 -17.53 6.72 -7.87
CA SER A 215 -17.12 5.60 -8.73
C SER A 215 -15.86 4.86 -8.24
N TRP A 216 -15.16 5.38 -7.23
CA TRP A 216 -13.95 4.74 -6.69
C TRP A 216 -14.33 3.52 -5.83
N SER A 217 -13.71 2.37 -6.10
CA SER A 217 -13.85 1.16 -5.30
C SER A 217 -12.51 0.44 -5.24
N ALA A 218 -11.99 0.23 -4.03
CA ALA A 218 -10.75 -0.52 -3.85
C ALA A 218 -10.90 -1.96 -4.36
N SER A 219 -12.12 -2.51 -4.28
CA SER A 219 -12.42 -3.84 -4.83
C SER A 219 -12.21 -3.88 -6.35
N ARG A 220 -12.80 -2.94 -7.09
CA ARG A 220 -12.68 -2.87 -8.55
C ARG A 220 -11.24 -2.65 -8.99
N GLN A 221 -10.47 -1.91 -8.21
CA GLN A 221 -9.08 -1.61 -8.51
C GLN A 221 -8.19 -2.82 -8.28
N LEU A 222 -8.39 -3.56 -7.19
CA LEU A 222 -7.73 -4.84 -6.97
C LEU A 222 -8.13 -5.89 -8.03
N GLN A 223 -9.39 -5.93 -8.46
CA GLN A 223 -9.83 -6.79 -9.55
C GLN A 223 -9.16 -6.41 -10.87
N ALA A 224 -9.12 -5.13 -11.22
CA ALA A 224 -8.48 -4.65 -12.44
C ALA A 224 -6.96 -4.81 -12.41
N MET A 225 -6.32 -4.73 -11.23
CA MET A 225 -4.90 -5.05 -11.06
C MET A 225 -4.63 -6.56 -11.20
N GLY A 226 -5.54 -7.39 -10.72
CA GLY A 226 -5.44 -8.85 -10.80
C GLY A 226 -5.86 -9.43 -12.14
N SER A 227 -6.69 -8.72 -12.91
CA SER A 227 -7.07 -9.15 -14.26
C SER A 227 -5.82 -9.19 -15.13
N ASN A 228 -5.59 -10.34 -15.77
CA ASN A 228 -4.46 -10.60 -16.66
C ASN A 228 -3.08 -10.72 -15.97
N VAL A 229 -3.02 -11.00 -14.66
CA VAL A 229 -1.75 -11.43 -14.03
C VAL A 229 -1.57 -12.93 -14.31
N VAL A 230 -0.94 -13.25 -15.43
CA VAL A 230 -0.67 -14.63 -15.87
C VAL A 230 0.84 -14.83 -15.94
N ALA A 231 1.31 -16.00 -15.52
CA ALA A 231 2.71 -16.36 -15.63
C ALA A 231 3.12 -16.44 -17.10
N PRO A 232 4.29 -15.89 -17.49
CA PRO A 232 4.75 -15.93 -18.86
C PRO A 232 4.98 -17.37 -19.31
N ARG A 233 4.62 -17.66 -20.56
CA ARG A 233 4.84 -18.97 -21.19
C ARG A 233 6.27 -19.07 -21.71
N ASP A 234 6.76 -20.29 -21.94
CA ASP A 234 8.15 -20.53 -22.37
C ASP A 234 8.57 -19.69 -23.59
N HIS A 235 7.73 -19.60 -24.62
CA HIS A 235 8.01 -18.76 -25.80
C HIS A 235 8.03 -17.25 -25.50
N GLU A 236 7.29 -16.77 -24.51
CA GLU A 236 7.30 -15.37 -24.06
C GLU A 236 8.57 -15.09 -23.25
N ILE A 237 9.04 -16.06 -22.47
CA ILE A 237 10.31 -16.01 -21.74
C ILE A 237 11.46 -15.94 -22.75
N ASP A 238 11.48 -16.82 -23.73
CA ASP A 238 12.53 -16.86 -24.76
C ASP A 238 12.56 -15.56 -25.58
N SER A 239 11.40 -15.07 -26.01
CA SER A 239 11.30 -13.84 -26.82
C SER A 239 11.58 -12.54 -26.05
N THR A 240 11.59 -12.58 -24.71
CA THR A 240 11.92 -11.43 -23.86
C THR A 240 13.29 -11.56 -23.18
N ALA A 241 14.12 -12.52 -23.59
CA ALA A 241 15.39 -12.84 -22.93
C ALA A 241 15.21 -13.05 -21.41
N GLY A 242 14.09 -13.65 -21.01
CA GLY A 242 13.74 -13.92 -19.61
C GLY A 242 13.16 -12.74 -18.82
N LEU A 243 13.11 -11.52 -19.37
CA LEU A 243 12.66 -10.32 -18.66
C LEU A 243 11.15 -10.29 -18.37
N ALA A 244 10.33 -11.11 -19.02
CA ALA A 244 8.93 -11.27 -18.64
C ALA A 244 8.75 -11.83 -17.22
N VAL A 245 9.68 -12.67 -16.75
CA VAL A 245 9.63 -13.31 -15.42
C VAL A 245 9.75 -12.33 -14.25
N PRO A 246 10.74 -11.41 -14.19
CA PRO A 246 10.84 -10.42 -13.13
C PRO A 246 9.65 -9.44 -13.14
N ILE A 247 9.12 -9.08 -14.31
CA ILE A 247 7.91 -8.23 -14.42
C ILE A 247 6.69 -8.95 -13.83
N TYR A 248 6.50 -10.24 -14.14
CA TYR A 248 5.44 -11.05 -13.54
C TYR A 248 5.59 -11.16 -12.03
N THR A 249 6.80 -11.43 -11.54
CA THR A 249 7.12 -11.52 -10.11
C THR A 249 6.74 -10.25 -9.37
N MET A 250 7.18 -9.09 -9.87
CA MET A 250 6.84 -7.82 -9.25
C MET A 250 5.37 -7.44 -9.38
N SER A 251 4.70 -7.86 -10.45
CA SER A 251 3.25 -7.69 -10.57
C SER A 251 2.50 -8.45 -9.47
N ALA A 252 2.91 -9.68 -9.17
CA ALA A 252 2.34 -10.47 -8.08
C ALA A 252 2.63 -9.84 -6.71
N VAL A 253 3.86 -9.38 -6.48
CA VAL A 253 4.27 -8.73 -5.22
C VAL A 253 3.52 -7.40 -5.01
N LEU A 254 3.38 -6.57 -6.05
CA LEU A 254 2.60 -5.33 -6.02
C LEU A 254 1.13 -5.61 -5.68
N LEU A 255 0.52 -6.57 -6.37
CA LEU A 255 -0.86 -6.96 -6.13
C LEU A 255 -1.07 -7.46 -4.69
N PHE A 256 -0.16 -8.30 -4.18
CA PHE A 256 -0.20 -8.78 -2.80
C PHE A 256 -0.09 -7.64 -1.78
N ALA A 257 0.87 -6.73 -1.97
CA ALA A 257 1.08 -5.59 -1.08
C ALA A 257 -0.15 -4.68 -1.03
N MET A 258 -0.68 -4.30 -2.20
CA MET A 258 -1.86 -3.44 -2.29
C MET A 258 -3.12 -4.11 -1.74
N ARG A 259 -3.31 -5.41 -2.00
CA ARG A 259 -4.44 -6.18 -1.46
C ARG A 259 -4.39 -6.26 0.06
N SER A 260 -3.21 -6.49 0.63
CA SER A 260 -3.02 -6.57 2.07
C SER A 260 -3.18 -5.20 2.73
N LEU A 261 -2.74 -4.12 2.07
CA LEU A 261 -2.94 -2.74 2.54
C LEU A 261 -4.43 -2.37 2.60
N VAL A 262 -5.18 -2.67 1.53
CA VAL A 262 -6.64 -2.52 1.46
C VAL A 262 -7.37 -3.38 2.50
N ALA A 263 -6.85 -4.58 2.79
CA ALA A 263 -7.41 -5.47 3.81
C ALA A 263 -7.15 -4.93 5.23
N ALA A 264 -5.98 -4.35 5.49
CA ALA A 264 -5.63 -3.77 6.79
C ALA A 264 -6.43 -2.49 7.05
N LEU A 265 -6.39 -1.53 6.13
CA LEU A 265 -7.01 -0.21 6.28
C LEU A 265 -8.49 -0.20 5.87
N ARG A 266 -9.27 0.76 6.37
CA ARG A 266 -10.65 0.97 5.91
C ARG A 266 -10.67 1.57 4.50
N CYS A 267 -10.43 0.76 3.48
CA CYS A 267 -10.68 1.14 2.10
C CYS A 267 -12.09 0.65 1.70
N GLN A 268 -12.85 1.51 1.00
CA GLN A 268 -14.22 1.23 0.57
C GLN A 268 -14.31 -0.06 -0.27
N ASP A 269 -15.32 -0.88 0.04
CA ASP A 269 -15.71 -2.09 -0.69
C ASP A 269 -14.63 -3.19 -0.74
N ARG A 270 -14.90 -4.31 -0.05
CA ARG A 270 -13.96 -5.43 0.15
C ARG A 270 -14.28 -6.67 -0.69
N GLY A 271 -15.26 -6.61 -1.60
CA GLY A 271 -15.69 -7.78 -2.39
C GLY A 271 -14.57 -8.46 -3.19
N ALA A 272 -13.50 -7.72 -3.54
CA ALA A 272 -12.38 -8.25 -4.31
C ALA A 272 -11.34 -9.02 -3.49
N LEU A 273 -11.39 -8.96 -2.15
CA LEU A 273 -10.50 -9.75 -1.31
C LEU A 273 -10.78 -11.26 -1.42
N GLN A 274 -11.78 -11.68 -2.19
CA GLN A 274 -12.13 -13.07 -2.44
C GLN A 274 -11.58 -13.62 -3.77
N ALA A 275 -11.07 -12.79 -4.68
CA ALA A 275 -10.53 -13.28 -5.96
C ALA A 275 -9.30 -14.17 -5.72
N GLN A 276 -9.36 -15.43 -6.16
CA GLN A 276 -8.22 -16.35 -6.08
C GLN A 276 -7.17 -15.93 -7.12
N ILE A 277 -5.95 -15.68 -6.66
CA ILE A 277 -4.79 -15.50 -7.53
C ILE A 277 -4.12 -16.86 -7.63
N PHE A 278 -3.91 -17.35 -8.85
CA PHE A 278 -3.17 -18.59 -9.08
C PHE A 278 -1.74 -18.27 -9.48
N ILE A 279 -0.78 -18.77 -8.70
CA ILE A 279 0.65 -18.61 -8.96
C ILE A 279 1.25 -20.01 -9.17
N PRO A 280 1.95 -20.26 -10.29
CA PRO A 280 2.61 -21.53 -10.53
C PRO A 280 3.63 -21.87 -9.44
N ARG A 281 3.68 -23.15 -9.05
CA ARG A 281 4.56 -23.63 -7.96
C ARG A 281 6.05 -23.59 -8.29
N GLY A 282 6.44 -23.30 -9.53
CA GLY A 282 7.83 -23.27 -9.98
C GLY A 282 8.66 -22.12 -9.42
N PHE A 283 8.03 -21.08 -8.85
CA PHE A 283 8.75 -19.96 -8.26
C PHE A 283 9.07 -20.19 -6.78
N PRO A 284 10.27 -19.84 -6.29
CA PRO A 284 10.68 -20.05 -4.90
C PRO A 284 9.84 -19.23 -3.90
N TRP A 285 9.21 -18.16 -4.37
CA TRP A 285 8.32 -17.29 -3.60
C TRP A 285 6.83 -17.65 -3.71
N ALA A 286 6.45 -18.63 -4.54
CA ALA A 286 5.05 -18.97 -4.80
C ALA A 286 4.34 -19.53 -3.55
N ALA A 287 4.97 -20.46 -2.84
CA ALA A 287 4.38 -21.04 -1.64
C ALA A 287 4.11 -19.99 -0.53
N PRO A 288 5.07 -19.14 -0.13
CA PRO A 288 4.85 -18.17 0.94
C PRO A 288 3.84 -17.08 0.55
N ILE A 289 3.85 -16.55 -0.68
CA ILE A 289 2.87 -15.54 -1.10
C ILE A 289 1.44 -16.11 -1.15
N MET A 290 1.28 -17.37 -1.59
CA MET A 290 -0.01 -18.05 -1.63
C MET A 290 -0.55 -18.30 -0.22
N SER A 291 0.30 -18.75 0.69
CA SER A 291 -0.04 -18.92 2.12
C SER A 291 -0.50 -17.60 2.74
N LEU A 292 0.21 -16.50 2.49
CA LEU A 292 -0.17 -15.18 2.97
C LEU A 292 -1.48 -14.70 2.36
N HIS A 293 -1.69 -14.87 1.06
CA HIS A 293 -2.96 -14.54 0.40
C HIS A 293 -4.14 -15.28 1.02
N GLN A 294 -3.99 -16.58 1.27
CA GLN A 294 -5.00 -17.39 1.92
C GLN A 294 -5.29 -16.88 3.33
N ARG A 295 -4.25 -16.57 4.12
CA ARG A 295 -4.40 -16.07 5.49
C ARG A 295 -5.11 -14.71 5.55
N VAL A 296 -4.80 -13.79 4.63
CA VAL A 296 -5.54 -12.52 4.49
C VAL A 296 -7.01 -12.79 4.15
N ALA A 297 -7.28 -13.72 3.23
CA ALA A 297 -8.65 -14.07 2.84
C ALA A 297 -9.44 -14.71 4.00
N GLU A 298 -8.83 -15.58 4.79
CA GLU A 298 -9.44 -16.18 5.99
C GLU A 298 -9.80 -15.13 7.05
N GLU A 299 -8.89 -14.20 7.35
CA GLU A 299 -9.17 -13.07 8.25
C GLU A 299 -10.32 -12.20 7.74
N SER A 300 -10.43 -12.01 6.42
CA SER A 300 -11.54 -11.25 5.83
C SER A 300 -12.90 -11.95 5.98
N LYS A 301 -12.96 -13.29 5.86
CA LYS A 301 -14.19 -14.09 5.98
C LYS A 301 -14.72 -14.18 7.41
N LYS A 302 -13.83 -14.26 8.41
CA LYS A 302 -14.19 -14.31 9.84
C LYS A 302 -15.09 -13.13 10.26
N LYS A 303 -14.94 -11.98 9.59
CA LYS A 303 -15.72 -10.77 9.87
C LYS A 303 -16.91 -10.52 8.95
N GLU A 304 -17.01 -11.14 7.77
CA GLU A 304 -18.15 -10.94 6.87
C GLU A 304 -19.50 -11.32 7.52
N HIS A 305 -19.47 -12.25 8.48
CA HIS A 305 -20.62 -12.69 9.26
C HIS A 305 -21.13 -11.64 10.27
N ARG A 306 -20.27 -10.70 10.68
CA ARG A 306 -20.63 -9.55 11.53
C ARG A 306 -20.58 -8.33 10.64
N ARG A 307 -21.73 -7.93 10.13
CA ARG A 307 -22.01 -6.93 9.08
C ARG A 307 -21.38 -5.52 9.28
N ASN A 308 -20.40 -5.30 10.17
CA ASN A 308 -19.79 -4.01 10.52
C ASN A 308 -18.30 -3.98 10.11
N SER A 309 -18.02 -3.12 9.13
CA SER A 309 -16.85 -3.07 8.25
C SER A 309 -15.62 -2.38 8.82
N THR A 310 -15.22 -2.70 10.05
CA THR A 310 -13.91 -2.24 10.57
C THR A 310 -12.77 -2.95 9.84
N GLY A 311 -11.74 -2.21 9.45
CA GLY A 311 -10.56 -2.78 8.80
C GLY A 311 -9.92 -3.91 9.61
N LEU A 312 -9.12 -4.76 8.96
CA LEU A 312 -8.52 -5.92 9.64
C LEU A 312 -7.28 -5.56 10.47
N LEU A 313 -6.85 -4.30 10.42
CA LEU A 313 -5.74 -3.80 11.24
C LEU A 313 -5.97 -4.14 12.71
N LYS A 314 -5.03 -4.84 13.34
CA LYS A 314 -5.12 -5.32 14.73
C LYS A 314 -5.49 -4.20 15.71
N GLU A 315 -4.77 -3.08 15.63
CA GLU A 315 -4.94 -1.93 16.53
C GLU A 315 -6.34 -1.33 16.41
N LEU A 316 -6.87 -1.26 15.18
CA LEU A 316 -8.24 -0.79 14.94
C LEU A 316 -9.28 -1.76 15.53
N ARG A 317 -9.03 -3.07 15.42
CA ARG A 317 -9.89 -4.11 16.04
C ARG A 317 -9.88 -4.00 17.56
N GLN A 318 -8.72 -3.76 18.16
CA GLN A 318 -8.57 -3.58 19.61
C GLN A 318 -9.31 -2.31 20.08
N ILE A 319 -9.15 -1.19 19.38
CA ILE A 319 -9.90 0.05 19.68
C ILE A 319 -11.40 -0.21 19.64
N HIS A 320 -11.89 -0.88 18.59
CA HIS A 320 -13.32 -1.19 18.48
C HIS A 320 -13.83 -2.07 19.63
N SER A 321 -13.11 -3.16 19.94
CA SER A 321 -13.51 -4.05 21.03
C SER A 321 -13.52 -3.33 22.37
N CYS A 322 -12.48 -2.55 22.67
CA CYS A 322 -12.37 -1.82 23.92
C CYS A 322 -13.42 -0.70 24.02
N THR A 323 -13.72 -0.02 22.91
CA THR A 323 -14.77 1.00 22.83
C THR A 323 -16.13 0.42 23.20
N HIS A 324 -16.52 -0.70 22.58
CA HIS A 324 -17.80 -1.35 22.87
C HIS A 324 -17.88 -1.86 24.33
N ASN A 325 -16.79 -2.45 24.83
CA ASN A 325 -16.73 -2.91 26.23
C ASN A 325 -16.90 -1.73 27.21
N LEU A 326 -16.17 -0.63 26.99
CA LEU A 326 -16.26 0.56 27.83
C LEU A 326 -17.63 1.22 27.76
N ILE A 327 -18.26 1.32 26.59
CA ILE A 327 -19.64 1.84 26.46
C ILE A 327 -20.60 0.98 27.28
N SER A 328 -20.52 -0.34 27.13
CA SER A 328 -21.35 -1.28 27.88
C SER A 328 -21.15 -1.16 29.38
N THR A 329 -19.91 -1.06 29.88
CA THR A 329 -19.64 -0.82 31.30
C THR A 329 -20.24 0.52 31.74
N ILE A 330 -20.02 1.60 30.99
CA ILE A 330 -20.51 2.95 31.32
C ILE A 330 -22.05 3.03 31.32
N ASP A 331 -22.74 2.23 30.50
CA ASP A 331 -24.21 2.13 30.47
C ASP A 331 -24.81 1.48 31.71
N ASN A 332 -24.08 0.60 32.37
CA ASN A 332 -24.55 -0.11 33.55
C ASN A 332 -24.28 0.64 34.87
N ILE A 333 -23.41 1.65 34.84
CA ILE A 333 -22.98 2.38 36.04
C ILE A 333 -24.12 3.20 36.64
N GLN A 334 -24.36 3.00 37.93
CA GLN A 334 -25.19 3.86 38.78
C GLN A 334 -24.29 4.58 39.79
N PHE A 335 -24.50 5.90 39.96
CA PHE A 335 -23.70 6.68 40.90
C PHE A 335 -24.30 6.63 42.31
N PRO A 336 -23.47 6.49 43.37
CA PRO A 336 -22.01 6.40 43.36
C PRO A 336 -21.49 5.03 42.87
N MET A 337 -20.47 5.07 41.99
CA MET A 337 -19.87 3.88 41.36
C MET A 337 -19.14 2.99 42.38
N SER A 338 -19.22 1.67 42.17
CA SER A 338 -18.47 0.67 42.93
C SER A 338 -16.98 0.67 42.59
N GLU A 339 -16.14 0.15 43.49
CA GLU A 339 -14.70 0.05 43.23
C GLU A 339 -14.35 -0.94 42.11
N GLU A 340 -15.23 -1.89 41.81
CA GLU A 340 -15.05 -2.86 40.73
C GLU A 340 -15.28 -2.20 39.36
N GLU A 341 -16.41 -1.51 39.18
CA GLU A 341 -16.70 -0.73 37.96
C GLU A 341 -15.60 0.30 37.69
N GLU A 342 -15.09 0.96 38.75
CA GLU A 342 -14.04 1.96 38.63
C GLU A 342 -12.71 1.34 38.15
N LYS A 343 -12.39 0.12 38.62
CA LYS A 343 -11.21 -0.63 38.17
C LYS A 343 -11.37 -1.08 36.73
N GLU A 344 -12.55 -1.55 36.33
CA GLU A 344 -12.84 -1.97 34.94
C GLU A 344 -12.67 -0.81 33.96
N LEU A 345 -13.20 0.38 34.27
CA LEU A 345 -13.03 1.56 33.43
C LEU A 345 -11.56 1.97 33.29
N ARG A 346 -10.80 1.92 34.38
CA ARG A 346 -9.37 2.20 34.34
C ARG A 346 -8.60 1.16 33.54
N GLN A 347 -8.95 -0.11 33.66
CA GLN A 347 -8.33 -1.17 32.89
C GLN A 347 -8.58 -0.99 31.39
N GLY A 348 -9.81 -0.68 30.98
CA GLY A 348 -10.10 -0.37 29.58
C GLY A 348 -9.38 0.88 29.08
N ALA A 349 -9.25 1.93 29.91
CA ALA A 349 -8.44 3.11 29.58
C ALA A 349 -6.94 2.78 29.40
N LEU A 350 -6.39 1.89 30.23
CA LEU A 350 -5.00 1.42 30.08
C LEU A 350 -4.80 0.62 28.79
N GLU A 351 -5.76 -0.24 28.42
CA GLU A 351 -5.73 -0.97 27.15
C GLU A 351 -5.75 -0.02 25.95
N LEU A 352 -6.68 0.95 25.96
CA LEU A 352 -6.74 2.01 24.95
C LEU A 352 -5.46 2.83 24.86
N SER A 353 -4.85 3.17 26.00
CA SER A 353 -3.58 3.90 26.05
C SER A 353 -2.44 3.13 25.38
N ARG A 354 -2.33 1.82 25.61
CA ARG A 354 -1.33 0.98 24.93
C ARG A 354 -1.49 1.00 23.42
N VAL A 355 -2.72 0.89 22.92
CA VAL A 355 -2.99 0.94 21.47
C VAL A 355 -2.67 2.32 20.90
N CYS A 356 -2.99 3.40 21.62
CA CYS A 356 -2.62 4.75 21.22
C CYS A 356 -1.11 4.92 21.03
N GLU A 357 -0.29 4.39 21.94
CA GLU A 357 1.17 4.47 21.82
C GLU A 357 1.69 3.71 20.60
N VAL A 358 1.15 2.51 20.32
CA VAL A 358 1.49 1.75 19.10
C VAL A 358 1.15 2.56 17.85
N LEU A 359 -0.06 3.14 17.77
CA LEU A 359 -0.47 3.99 16.65
C LEU A 359 0.41 5.25 16.52
N LYS A 360 0.75 5.87 17.64
CA LYS A 360 1.61 7.07 17.67
C LYS A 360 3.00 6.79 17.11
N GLN A 361 3.60 5.65 17.46
CA GLN A 361 4.94 5.28 17.00
C GLN A 361 4.96 4.78 15.55
N GLY A 362 3.90 4.11 15.10
CA GLY A 362 3.90 3.44 13.79
C GLY A 362 3.27 4.22 12.64
N LEU A 363 2.27 5.10 12.87
CA LEU A 363 1.51 5.72 11.78
C LEU A 363 2.36 6.60 10.88
N ASP A 364 3.33 7.34 11.43
CA ASP A 364 4.21 8.20 10.64
C ASP A 364 5.20 7.38 9.80
N THR A 365 5.58 6.19 10.27
CA THR A 365 6.38 5.25 9.46
C THR A 365 5.55 4.69 8.31
N LEU A 366 4.31 4.28 8.59
CA LEU A 366 3.40 3.78 7.56
C LEU A 366 3.12 4.83 6.48
N GLU A 367 2.82 6.08 6.87
CA GLU A 367 2.57 7.17 5.93
C GLU A 367 3.79 7.48 5.05
N ARG A 368 4.99 7.52 5.64
CA ARG A 368 6.24 7.73 4.90
C ARG A 368 6.47 6.63 3.87
N GLN A 369 6.23 5.36 4.23
CA GLN A 369 6.38 4.24 3.30
C GLN A 369 5.36 4.30 2.16
N ILE A 370 4.09 4.63 2.44
CA ILE A 370 3.08 4.78 1.39
C ILE A 370 3.44 5.94 0.45
N MET A 371 3.91 7.07 0.99
CA MET A 371 4.40 8.18 0.18
C MET A 371 5.59 7.77 -0.68
N GLU A 372 6.55 7.05 -0.11
CA GLU A 372 7.72 6.57 -0.84
C GLU A 372 7.32 5.64 -1.99
N ILE A 373 6.38 4.71 -1.77
CA ILE A 373 5.84 3.85 -2.84
C ILE A 373 5.18 4.69 -3.93
N PHE A 374 4.33 5.65 -3.54
CA PHE A 374 3.67 6.56 -4.49
C PHE A 374 4.69 7.31 -5.36
N LEU A 375 5.73 7.87 -4.72
CA LEU A 375 6.78 8.62 -5.40
C LEU A 375 7.62 7.73 -6.33
N ARG A 376 8.00 6.53 -5.88
CA ARG A 376 8.78 5.59 -6.71
C ARG A 376 8.00 5.16 -7.94
N ILE A 377 6.73 4.76 -7.79
CA ILE A 377 5.87 4.40 -8.92
C ILE A 377 5.74 5.59 -9.89
N GLY A 378 5.50 6.80 -9.35
CA GLY A 378 5.41 8.02 -10.14
C GLY A 378 6.67 8.30 -10.95
N ARG A 379 7.85 8.19 -10.34
CA ARG A 379 9.17 8.37 -11.00
C ARG A 379 9.42 7.33 -12.08
N SER A 380 9.16 6.05 -11.82
CA SER A 380 9.33 5.00 -12.84
C SER A 380 8.46 5.23 -14.07
N ARG A 381 7.27 5.82 -13.91
CA ARG A 381 6.41 6.18 -15.04
C ARG A 381 6.95 7.36 -15.84
N THR A 382 7.45 8.41 -15.18
CA THR A 382 8.07 9.54 -15.89
C THR A 382 9.32 9.11 -16.66
N GLU A 383 10.16 8.28 -16.05
CA GLU A 383 11.34 7.72 -16.69
C GLU A 383 10.97 6.85 -17.91
N ALA A 384 9.93 6.01 -17.80
CA ALA A 384 9.47 5.19 -18.93
C ALA A 384 8.94 6.05 -20.10
N LEU A 385 8.22 7.14 -19.81
CA LEU A 385 7.75 8.07 -20.84
C LEU A 385 8.91 8.80 -21.52
N ASP A 386 9.91 9.24 -20.75
CA ASP A 386 11.10 9.91 -21.27
C ASP A 386 11.90 8.99 -22.20
N LEU A 387 12.07 7.73 -21.81
CA LEU A 387 12.78 6.71 -22.61
C LEU A 387 12.04 6.40 -23.93
N SER A 388 10.72 6.25 -23.88
CA SER A 388 9.89 6.06 -25.08
C SER A 388 9.95 7.28 -26.02
N SER A 389 9.94 8.50 -25.47
CA SER A 389 10.05 9.72 -26.27
C SER A 389 11.40 9.86 -26.99
N ARG A 390 12.47 9.34 -26.39
CA ARG A 390 13.82 9.32 -26.96
C ARG A 390 14.01 8.23 -28.00
N SER A 391 13.35 7.07 -27.84
CA SER A 391 13.40 5.96 -28.80
C SER A 391 12.62 6.23 -30.10
N LEU A 392 11.72 7.22 -30.09
CA LEU A 392 10.95 7.65 -31.27
C LEU A 392 11.66 8.75 -32.09
N ARG A 393 12.83 9.21 -31.63
CA ARG A 393 13.74 10.10 -32.38
C ARG A 393 14.91 9.28 -32.90
#